data_AF-A0A443QCN0-F1
#
_entry.id   AF-A0A443QCN0-F1
#
_cell.length_a   1.000
_cell.length_b   1.000
_cell.length_c   1.000
_cell.angle_alpha   90.00
_cell.angle_beta   90.00
_cell.angle_gamma   90.00
#
_symmetry.space_group_name_H-M   'P 1'
#
loop_
_entity.id
_entity.type
_entity.pdbx_description
1 polymer ?
#
loop_
_entity_poly.entity_id
_entity_poly.type
_entity_poly.pdbx_seq_one_letter_code
_entity_poly.pdbx_strand_id
1 'polypeptide(L)' 'MIIKEYRVVLPLTVEEYQIGQLYSVAEASKAETGGGEGVEVIKNEPFDNYPLLGGKFSKGQYTYKIYHLA' A
#
# COMPACT_ATOMS: atom_id res chain seq x y z
N MET A 1 -18.66 15.13 -2.33
CA MET A 1 -17.34 14.55 -2.00
C MET A 1 -17.14 14.69 -0.50
N ILE A 2 -16.97 13.59 0.23
CA ILE A 2 -16.76 13.62 1.69
C ILE A 2 -15.26 13.42 1.93
N ILE A 3 -14.61 14.38 2.61
CA ILE A 3 -13.20 14.29 2.99
C ILE A 3 -13.14 13.93 4.48
N LYS A 4 -12.40 12.87 4.81
CA LYS A 4 -12.11 12.46 6.18
C LYS A 4 -10.61 12.27 6.34
N GLU A 5 -10.04 12.82 7.39
CA GLU A 5 -8.64 12.62 7.77
C GLU A 5 -8.58 11.65 8.95
N TYR A 6 -7.81 10.57 8.78
CA TYR A 6 -7.58 9.59 9.84
C TYR A 6 -6.15 9.76 10.36
N ARG A 7 -6.01 10.19 11.61
CA ARG A 7 -4.71 10.32 12.28
C ARG A 7 -4.46 9.09 13.14
N VAL A 8 -3.49 8.27 12.73
CA VAL A 8 -3.12 7.03 13.43
C VAL A 8 -1.77 7.24 14.10
N VAL A 9 -1.79 7.49 15.42
CA VAL A 9 -0.56 7.62 16.20
C VAL A 9 -0.02 6.22 16.48
N LEU A 10 1.25 5.99 16.13
CA LEU A 10 1.92 4.71 16.33
C LEU A 10 3.21 4.91 17.13
N PRO A 11 3.57 3.97 18.02
CA PRO A 11 4.82 4.00 18.77
C PRO A 11 5.98 3.46 17.91
N LEU A 12 6.14 3.99 16.71
CA LEU A 12 7.16 3.59 15.73
C LEU A 12 7.79 4.85 15.12
N THR A 13 9.07 4.74 14.77
CA THR A 13 9.74 5.72 13.90
C THR A 13 9.19 5.65 12.47
N VAL A 14 9.47 6.68 11.66
CA VAL A 14 9.01 6.73 10.26
C VAL A 14 9.64 5.60 9.43
N GLU A 15 10.91 5.30 9.72
CA GLU A 15 11.70 4.27 9.06
C GLU A 15 11.18 2.87 9.41
N GLU A 16 10.87 2.62 10.69
CA GLU A 16 10.25 1.37 11.13
C GLU A 16 8.86 1.18 10.48
N TYR A 17 8.07 2.26 10.41
CA TYR A 17 6.76 2.19 9.77
C TYR A 17 6.86 1.84 8.28
N GLN A 18 7.84 2.38 7.55
CA GLN A 18 8.03 2.05 6.13
C GLN A 18 8.21 0.53 5.91
N ILE A 19 8.97 -0.13 6.78
CA ILE A 19 9.20 -1.58 6.70
C ILE A 19 7.98 -2.36 7.21
N GLY A 20 7.47 -1.97 8.38
CA GLY A 20 6.35 -2.65 9.03
C GLY A 20 5.06 -2.61 8.23
N GLN A 21 4.79 -1.49 7.53
CA GLN A 21 3.62 -1.34 6.68
C GLN A 21 3.65 -2.32 5.49
N LEU A 22 4.80 -2.50 4.83
CA LEU A 22 4.93 -3.44 3.72
C LEU A 22 4.75 -4.89 4.17
N TYR A 23 5.34 -5.26 5.30
CA TYR A 23 5.17 -6.58 5.90
C TYR A 23 3.69 -6.84 6.25
N SER A 24 3.06 -5.91 6.95
CA SER A 24 1.67 -6.04 7.39
C SER A 24 0.70 -6.17 6.22
N VAL A 25 0.93 -5.43 5.13
CA VAL A 25 0.11 -5.55 3.90
C VAL A 25 0.25 -6.93 3.28
N ALA A 26 1.46 -7.51 3.24
CA ALA A 26 1.68 -8.83 2.69
C ALA A 26 0.97 -9.91 3.52
N GLU A 27 1.10 -9.87 4.84
CA GLU A 27 0.47 -10.84 5.74
C GLU A 27 -1.06 -10.72 5.74
N ALA A 28 -1.60 -9.51 5.80
CA ALA A 28 -3.05 -9.30 5.70
C ALA A 28 -3.60 -9.77 4.34
N SER A 29 -2.92 -9.49 3.24
CA SER A 29 -3.36 -9.94 1.91
C SER A 29 -3.43 -11.47 1.82
N LYS A 30 -2.48 -12.19 2.45
CA LYS A 30 -2.50 -13.66 2.52
C LYS A 30 -3.66 -14.17 3.36
N ALA A 31 -3.90 -13.55 4.52
CA ALA A 31 -4.95 -13.96 5.44
C ALA A 31 -6.35 -13.83 4.83
N GLU A 32 -6.58 -12.78 4.05
CA GLU A 32 -7.87 -12.48 3.40
C GLU A 32 -8.05 -13.17 2.04
N THR A 33 -7.07 -13.93 1.54
CA THR A 33 -7.17 -14.60 0.23
C THR A 33 -7.54 -16.07 0.40
N GLY A 34 -8.74 -16.43 -0.03
CA GLY A 34 -9.26 -17.79 0.03
C GLY A 34 -10.67 -17.91 -0.54
N GLY A 35 -11.05 -19.09 -1.03
CA GLY A 35 -12.44 -19.37 -1.42
C GLY A 35 -13.00 -18.60 -2.62
N GLY A 36 -12.15 -17.91 -3.41
CA GLY A 36 -12.58 -17.08 -4.55
C GLY A 36 -12.59 -15.58 -4.25
N GLU A 37 -12.37 -15.19 -3.00
CA GLU A 37 -12.17 -13.80 -2.54
C GLU A 37 -10.69 -13.53 -2.25
N GLY A 38 -10.30 -12.25 -2.26
CA GLY A 38 -8.98 -11.83 -1.81
C GLY A 38 -8.26 -10.82 -2.70
N VAL A 39 -6.93 -10.82 -2.63
CA VAL A 39 -6.09 -9.80 -3.27
C VAL A 39 -5.17 -10.43 -4.31
N GLU A 40 -5.32 -10.01 -5.56
CA GLU A 40 -4.42 -10.37 -6.66
C GLU A 40 -3.46 -9.22 -6.97
N VAL A 41 -2.16 -9.50 -7.02
CA VAL A 41 -1.13 -8.50 -7.35
C VAL A 41 -0.74 -8.64 -8.82
N ILE A 42 -1.09 -7.63 -9.63
CA ILE A 42 -0.84 -7.61 -11.08
C ILE A 42 0.51 -6.95 -11.41
N LYS A 43 0.87 -5.88 -10.69
CA LYS A 43 2.17 -5.21 -10.82
C LYS A 43 2.74 -4.86 -9.46
N ASN A 44 4.06 -4.98 -9.33
CA ASN A 44 4.83 -4.54 -8.19
C ASN A 44 6.24 -4.18 -8.67
N GLU A 45 6.42 -2.95 -9.13
CA GLU A 45 7.64 -2.51 -9.83
C GLU A 45 8.11 -1.15 -9.33
N PRO A 46 9.43 -0.89 -9.31
CA PRO A 46 9.93 0.43 -9.02
C PRO A 46 9.58 1.40 -10.15
N PHE A 47 9.37 2.67 -9.82
CA PHE A 47 9.23 3.76 -10.79
C PHE A 47 10.19 4.89 -10.46
N ASP A 48 10.54 5.67 -11.48
CA ASP A 48 11.35 6.87 -11.38
C ASP A 48 10.81 7.96 -12.33
N ASN A 49 11.22 9.21 -12.13
CA ASN A 49 10.86 10.38 -12.92
C ASN A 49 9.34 10.65 -13.05
N TYR A 50 8.56 10.37 -12.00
CA TYR A 50 7.13 10.65 -11.96
C TYR A 50 6.78 11.56 -10.76
N PRO A 51 6.55 12.88 -10.96
CA PRO A 51 6.37 13.83 -9.87
C PRO A 51 5.02 13.66 -9.16
N LEU A 52 5.06 13.38 -7.86
CA LEU A 52 3.95 13.24 -6.94
C LEU A 52 4.00 14.33 -5.86
N LEU A 53 2.83 14.65 -5.28
CA LEU A 53 2.67 15.63 -4.21
C LEU A 53 3.38 16.97 -4.52
N GLY A 54 3.11 17.53 -5.70
CA GLY A 54 3.71 18.80 -6.14
C GLY A 54 5.21 18.72 -6.43
N GLY A 55 5.73 17.54 -6.78
CA GLY A 55 7.15 17.34 -7.10
C GLY A 55 8.03 16.99 -5.92
N LYS A 56 7.45 16.81 -4.72
CA LYS A 56 8.19 16.39 -3.52
C LYS A 56 8.77 14.98 -3.64
N PHE A 57 8.08 14.09 -4.37
CA PHE A 57 8.53 12.72 -4.62
C PHE A 57 8.50 12.43 -6.10
N SER A 58 9.57 11.86 -6.66
CA SER A 58 9.67 11.55 -8.10
C SER A 58 9.94 10.07 -8.40
N LYS A 59 10.20 9.26 -7.38
CA LYS A 59 10.51 7.83 -7.48
C LYS A 59 9.88 7.06 -6.33
N GLY A 60 9.66 5.77 -6.52
CA GLY A 60 9.07 4.91 -5.49
C GLY A 60 8.70 3.53 -6.02
N GLN A 61 7.75 2.88 -5.34
CA GLN A 61 7.21 1.58 -5.73
C GLN A 61 5.78 1.75 -6.22
N TYR A 62 5.47 1.21 -7.40
CA TYR A 62 4.12 1.16 -7.95
C TYR A 62 3.53 -0.24 -7.75
N THR A 63 2.29 -0.30 -7.27
CA THR A 63 1.55 -1.56 -7.19
C THR A 63 0.19 -1.42 -7.85
N TYR A 64 -0.20 -2.44 -8.62
CA TYR A 64 -1.53 -2.57 -9.18
C TYR A 64 -2.12 -3.88 -8.68
N LYS A 65 -3.29 -3.81 -8.03
CA LYS A 65 -3.93 -4.94 -7.37
C LYS A 65 -5.41 -4.99 -7.74
N ILE A 66 -5.95 -6.20 -7.81
CA ILE A 66 -7.39 -6.47 -7.98
C ILE A 66 -7.88 -7.09 -6.67
N TYR A 67 -8.97 -6.55 -6.13
CA TYR A 67 -9.66 -7.10 -4.97
C TYR A 67 -10.88 -7.86 -5.46
N HIS A 68 -10.91 -9.17 -5.23
CA HIS A 68 -12.02 -10.05 -5.55
C HIS A 68 -12.97 -10.10 -4.35
N LEU A 69 -14.19 -9.59 -4.53
CA LEU A 69 -15.25 -9.52 -3.52
C LEU A 69 -16.44 -10.32 -4.08
N ALA A 70 -16.70 -11.51 -3.53
CA ALA A 70 -17.79 -12.40 -3.96
C ALA A 70 -19.08 -12.16 -3.17
#